data_AF-A0A382F0D7-F1
#
_entry.id   AF-A0A382F0D7-F1
#
_cell.length_a   1.000
_cell.length_b   1.000
_cell.length_c   1.000
_cell.angle_alpha   90.00
_cell.angle_beta   90.00
_cell.angle_gamma   90.00
#
_symmetry.space_group_name_H-M   'P 1'
#
loop_
_entity.id
_entity.type
_entity.pdbx_description
1 polymer ?
#
loop_
_entity_poly.entity_id
_entity_poly.type
_entity_poly.pdbx_seq_one_letter_code
_entity_poly.pdbx_strand_id
1 'polypeptide(L)'
;VALFLSSFVSILITIGIVAVLLFEAITFFGDVTLLEFITGTRWTPLFSSKQFGVLALVAGTTLTAVLAMAVALPLGLLSAIYLSEYAPDRIRRLVKPILEVLAGIPTVVYGYFALLFVTPILR
;
A
#
# COMPACT_ATOMS: atom_id res chain seq x y z
N VAL A 1 18.93 -31.41 4.01
CA VAL A 1 19.82 -30.74 3.03
C VAL A 1 19.05 -29.73 2.15
N ALA A 2 17.98 -30.13 1.45
CA ALA A 2 17.19 -29.21 0.61
C ALA A 2 16.65 -27.98 1.37
N LEU A 3 16.04 -28.18 2.56
CA LEU A 3 15.55 -27.08 3.39
C LEU A 3 16.66 -26.15 3.90
N PHE A 4 17.84 -26.72 4.20
CA PHE A 4 19.00 -25.93 4.63
C PHE A 4 19.52 -25.06 3.49
N LEU A 5 19.60 -25.61 2.26
CA LEU A 5 19.98 -24.86 1.06
C LEU A 5 18.96 -23.77 0.72
N SER A 6 17.66 -24.04 0.82
CA SER A 6 16.64 -23.02 0.56
C SER A 6 16.69 -21.87 1.58
N SER A 7 16.90 -22.18 2.86
CA SER A 7 17.07 -21.15 3.89
C SER A 7 18.35 -20.34 3.68
N PHE A 8 19.45 -20.99 3.32
CA PHE A 8 20.72 -20.31 3.02
C PHE A 8 20.59 -19.36 1.81
N VAL A 9 19.96 -19.82 0.73
CA VAL A 9 19.67 -18.99 -0.45
C VAL A 9 18.76 -17.81 -0.10
N SER A 10 17.71 -18.04 0.70
CA SER A 10 16.83 -16.96 1.15
C SER A 10 17.59 -15.88 1.92
N ILE A 11 18.46 -16.27 2.85
CA ILE A 11 19.28 -15.32 3.64
C ILE A 11 20.22 -14.54 2.71
N LEU A 12 20.90 -15.21 1.78
CA LEU A 12 21.78 -14.55 0.80
C LEU A 12 21.03 -13.54 -0.07
N ILE A 13 19.82 -13.90 -0.54
CA ILE A 13 18.98 -12.99 -1.32
C ILE A 13 18.59 -11.77 -0.47
N THR A 14 18.18 -11.96 0.78
CA THR A 14 17.85 -10.84 1.67
C THR A 14 19.05 -9.92 1.90
N ILE A 15 20.23 -10.48 2.14
CA ILE A 15 21.47 -9.70 2.26
C ILE A 15 21.74 -8.93 0.96
N GLY A 16 21.57 -9.57 -0.20
CA GLY A 16 21.72 -8.92 -1.51
C GLY A 16 20.75 -7.75 -1.71
N ILE A 17 19.47 -7.93 -1.36
CA ILE A 17 18.45 -6.87 -1.43
C ILE A 17 18.87 -5.69 -0.54
N VAL A 18 19.26 -5.94 0.70
CA VAL A 18 19.69 -4.88 1.63
C VAL A 18 20.94 -4.17 1.11
N ALA A 19 21.92 -4.90 0.58
CA ALA A 19 23.15 -4.33 0.03
C ALA A 19 22.87 -3.41 -1.17
N VAL A 20 22.01 -3.84 -2.11
CA VAL A 20 21.59 -3.01 -3.26
C VAL A 20 20.85 -1.77 -2.81
N LEU A 21 19.88 -1.91 -1.89
CA LEU A 21 19.12 -0.76 -1.37
C LEU A 21 20.02 0.25 -0.65
N LEU A 22 21.00 -0.22 0.13
CA LEU A 22 21.97 0.66 0.79
C LEU A 22 22.87 1.39 -0.21
N PHE A 23 23.36 0.68 -1.23
CA PHE A 23 24.21 1.29 -2.26
C PHE A 23 23.46 2.39 -3.04
N GLU A 24 22.23 2.10 -3.47
CA GLU A 24 21.38 3.08 -4.17
C GLU A 24 21.03 4.27 -3.25
N ALA A 25 20.73 4.02 -1.97
CA ALA A 25 20.45 5.08 -1.00
C ALA A 25 21.66 5.99 -0.78
N ILE A 26 22.87 5.44 -0.62
CA ILE A 26 24.09 6.23 -0.46
C ILE A 26 24.36 7.08 -1.71
N THR A 27 24.18 6.50 -2.90
CA THR A 27 24.33 7.22 -4.17
C THR A 27 23.33 8.36 -4.28
N PHE A 28 22.06 8.11 -3.95
CA PHE A 28 21.00 9.11 -3.92
C PHE A 28 21.30 10.28 -2.96
N PHE A 29 21.77 9.99 -1.75
CA PHE A 29 22.11 11.03 -0.77
C PHE A 29 23.43 11.75 -1.07
N GLY A 30 24.19 11.30 -2.08
CA GLY A 30 25.28 12.07 -2.68
C GLY A 30 24.78 13.27 -3.48
N ASP A 31 23.61 13.13 -4.13
CA ASP A 31 23.01 14.17 -4.96
C ASP A 31 21.95 15.00 -4.22
N VAL A 32 21.30 14.43 -3.20
CA VAL A 32 20.22 15.07 -2.44
C VAL A 32 20.59 15.08 -0.96
N THR A 33 20.59 16.25 -0.32
CA THR A 33 20.91 16.30 1.11
C THR A 33 19.80 15.67 1.96
N LEU A 34 20.18 15.01 3.06
CA LEU A 34 19.20 14.41 3.98
C LEU A 34 18.19 15.44 4.51
N LEU A 35 18.65 16.68 4.74
CA LEU A 35 17.79 17.77 5.20
C LEU A 35 16.76 18.13 4.13
N GLU A 36 17.16 18.34 2.88
CA GLU A 36 16.22 18.62 1.78
C GLU A 36 15.25 17.46 1.53
N PHE A 37 15.72 16.21 1.67
CA PHE A 37 14.87 15.03 1.55
C PHE A 37 13.79 15.00 2.64
N ILE A 38 14.16 15.25 3.90
CA ILE A 38 13.25 15.18 5.05
C ILE A 38 12.35 16.41 5.16
N THR A 39 12.85 17.63 4.93
CA THR A 39 12.06 18.87 5.10
C THR A 39 11.40 19.34 3.81
N GLY A 40 11.78 18.77 2.67
CA GLY A 40 11.22 19.12 1.38
C GLY A 40 9.72 18.81 1.29
N THR A 41 8.94 19.77 0.80
CA THR A 41 7.48 19.68 0.70
C THR A 41 6.97 19.38 -0.71
N ARG A 42 7.88 19.14 -1.66
CA ARG A 42 7.57 18.92 -3.07
C ARG A 42 8.19 17.62 -3.57
N TRP A 43 7.42 16.89 -4.38
CA TRP A 43 7.83 15.68 -5.06
C TRP A 43 7.72 15.88 -6.58
N THR A 44 8.81 16.30 -7.21
CA THR A 44 8.87 16.61 -8.66
C THR A 44 10.06 15.96 -9.35
N PRO A 45 10.25 14.63 -9.22
CA PRO A 45 11.42 13.93 -9.80
C PRO A 45 11.48 13.98 -11.34
N LEU A 46 10.33 14.21 -11.99
CA LEU A 46 10.18 14.26 -13.45
C LEU A 46 10.34 15.66 -14.05
N PHE A 47 10.47 16.70 -13.23
CA PHE A 47 10.53 18.09 -13.70
C PHE A 47 11.99 18.52 -13.93
N SER A 48 12.20 19.64 -14.63
CA SER A 48 13.53 20.21 -14.83
C SER A 48 14.24 20.53 -13.52
N SER A 49 13.50 21.08 -12.55
CA SER A 49 13.94 21.19 -11.15
C SER A 49 13.47 19.98 -10.35
N LYS A 50 14.36 18.99 -10.19
CA LYS A 50 14.08 17.77 -9.43
C LYS A 50 14.02 18.07 -7.93
N GLN A 51 12.93 17.67 -7.28
CA GLN A 51 12.76 17.77 -5.83
C GLN A 51 12.26 16.43 -5.29
N PHE A 52 12.89 15.96 -4.22
CA PHE A 52 12.65 14.63 -3.64
C PHE A 52 12.17 14.70 -2.19
N GLY A 53 11.36 15.71 -1.87
CA GLY A 53 10.83 15.88 -0.51
C GLY A 53 9.89 14.75 -0.10
N VAL A 54 10.29 13.98 0.91
CA VAL A 54 9.53 12.79 1.38
C VAL A 54 8.22 13.18 2.06
N LEU A 55 8.14 14.39 2.66
CA LEU A 55 6.93 14.84 3.35
C LEU A 55 5.72 14.91 2.44
N ALA A 56 5.91 15.25 1.16
CA ALA A 56 4.81 15.26 0.20
C ALA A 56 4.20 13.85 0.05
N LEU A 57 5.05 12.82 -0.02
CA LEU A 57 4.62 11.41 -0.13
C LEU A 57 3.99 10.91 1.16
N VAL A 58 4.60 11.22 2.31
CA VAL A 58 4.08 10.81 3.63
C VAL A 58 2.74 11.49 3.90
N ALA A 59 2.62 12.79 3.64
CA ALA A 59 1.37 13.53 3.81
C ALA A 59 0.28 13.01 2.88
N GLY A 60 0.58 12.79 1.59
CA GLY A 60 -0.38 12.23 0.63
C GLY A 60 -0.85 10.82 1.03
N THR A 61 0.07 9.95 1.45
CA THR A 61 -0.26 8.59 1.91
C THR A 61 -1.07 8.63 3.20
N THR A 62 -0.68 9.45 4.17
CA THR A 62 -1.41 9.58 5.44
C THR A 62 -2.80 10.12 5.22
N LEU A 63 -2.95 11.19 4.42
CA LEU A 63 -4.24 11.79 4.12
C LEU A 63 -5.18 10.78 3.45
N THR A 64 -4.70 10.08 2.42
CA THR A 64 -5.49 9.07 1.72
C THR A 64 -5.85 7.89 2.62
N ALA A 65 -4.92 7.41 3.46
CA ALA A 65 -5.18 6.34 4.42
C ALA A 65 -6.23 6.76 5.46
N VAL A 66 -6.13 7.97 6.01
CA VAL A 66 -7.09 8.50 7.00
C VAL A 66 -8.48 8.63 6.38
N LEU A 67 -8.60 9.19 5.18
CA LEU A 67 -9.89 9.31 4.50
C LEU A 67 -10.49 7.93 4.16
N ALA A 68 -9.66 7.01 3.66
CA ALA A 68 -10.09 5.65 3.38
C ALA A 68 -10.58 4.95 4.66
N MET A 69 -9.84 5.07 5.76
CA MET A 69 -10.21 4.51 7.07
C MET A 69 -11.49 5.12 7.62
N ALA A 70 -11.66 6.44 7.50
CA ALA A 70 -12.85 7.14 7.98
C ALA A 70 -14.15 6.60 7.34
N VAL A 71 -14.08 6.06 6.12
CA VAL A 71 -15.21 5.43 5.42
C VAL A 71 -15.25 3.92 5.63
N ALA A 72 -14.12 3.24 5.47
CA ALA A 72 -14.04 1.79 5.50
C ALA A 72 -14.26 1.20 6.90
N LEU A 73 -13.77 1.84 7.97
CA LEU A 73 -13.95 1.34 9.34
C LEU A 73 -15.42 1.34 9.77
N PRO A 74 -16.17 2.47 9.68
CA PRO A 74 -17.58 2.45 10.08
C PRO A 74 -18.40 1.45 9.28
N LEU A 75 -18.24 1.42 7.95
CA LEU A 75 -19.00 0.51 7.09
C LEU A 75 -18.62 -0.96 7.33
N GLY A 76 -17.32 -1.25 7.43
CA GLY A 76 -16.83 -2.60 7.67
C GLY A 76 -17.24 -3.13 9.05
N LEU A 77 -17.09 -2.30 10.09
CA LEU A 77 -17.44 -2.67 11.46
C LEU A 77 -18.95 -2.88 11.62
N LEU A 78 -19.79 -1.98 11.11
CA LEU A 78 -21.24 -2.12 11.18
C LEU A 78 -21.71 -3.35 10.40
N SER A 79 -21.13 -3.61 9.23
CA SER A 79 -21.44 -4.81 8.44
C SER A 79 -21.04 -6.09 9.18
N ALA A 80 -19.89 -6.10 9.85
CA ALA A 80 -19.43 -7.23 10.63
C ALA A 80 -20.32 -7.50 11.85
N ILE A 81 -20.71 -6.45 12.58
CA ILE A 81 -21.65 -6.54 13.71
C ILE A 81 -23.00 -7.07 13.24
N TYR A 82 -23.56 -6.49 12.16
CA TYR A 82 -24.83 -6.95 11.61
C TYR A 82 -24.80 -8.43 11.22
N LEU A 83 -23.78 -8.87 10.50
CA LEU A 83 -23.66 -10.26 10.06
C LEU A 83 -23.46 -11.26 11.21
N SER A 84 -22.83 -10.82 12.30
CA SER A 84 -22.53 -11.67 13.46
C SER A 84 -23.71 -11.79 14.42
N GLU A 85 -24.37 -10.67 14.72
CA GLU A 85 -25.36 -10.61 15.81
C GLU A 85 -26.81 -10.56 15.31
N TYR A 86 -27.07 -9.95 14.16
CA TYR A 86 -28.44 -9.60 13.74
C TYR A 86 -28.91 -10.33 12.47
N ALA A 87 -27.99 -10.79 11.62
CA ALA A 87 -28.34 -11.33 10.32
C ALA A 87 -29.02 -12.72 10.42
N PRO A 88 -30.21 -12.88 9.82
CA PRO A 88 -30.84 -14.19 9.65
C PRO A 88 -29.93 -15.15 8.90
N ASP A 89 -30.04 -16.45 9.21
CA ASP A 89 -29.16 -17.49 8.65
C ASP A 89 -29.08 -17.49 7.11
N ARG A 90 -30.19 -17.15 6.43
CA ARG A 90 -30.21 -17.05 4.96
C ARG A 90 -29.30 -15.96 4.43
N ILE A 91 -29.32 -14.76 5.05
CA ILE A 91 -28.49 -13.63 4.64
C ILE A 91 -27.02 -13.96 4.92
N ARG A 92 -26.73 -14.50 6.10
CA ARG A 92 -25.36 -14.87 6.50
C ARG A 92 -24.73 -15.89 5.54
N ARG A 93 -25.50 -16.91 5.12
CA ARG A 93 -25.05 -17.94 4.17
C ARG A 93 -24.76 -17.41 2.76
N LEU A 94 -25.37 -16.29 2.36
CA LEU A 94 -25.14 -15.69 1.05
C LEU A 94 -24.05 -14.62 1.08
N VAL A 95 -24.12 -13.70 2.04
CA VAL A 95 -23.21 -12.54 2.10
C VAL A 95 -21.80 -12.95 2.52
N LYS A 96 -21.66 -13.89 3.47
CA LYS A 96 -20.34 -14.27 4.00
C LYS A 96 -19.41 -14.86 2.93
N PRO A 97 -19.84 -15.82 2.08
CA PRO A 97 -19.02 -16.29 0.96
C PRO A 97 -18.65 -15.20 -0.04
N ILE A 98 -19.57 -14.26 -0.33
CA ILE A 98 -19.28 -13.13 -1.23
C ILE A 98 -18.15 -12.27 -0.65
N LEU A 99 -18.22 -11.94 0.64
CA LEU A 99 -17.16 -11.17 1.30
C LEU A 99 -15.82 -11.91 1.29
N GLU A 100 -15.82 -13.22 1.52
CA GLU A 100 -14.61 -14.05 1.48
C GLU A 100 -13.99 -14.07 0.07
N VAL A 101 -14.81 -14.18 -0.98
CA VAL A 101 -14.35 -14.08 -2.38
C VAL A 101 -13.79 -12.69 -2.68
N LEU A 102 -14.50 -11.63 -2.29
CA LEU A 102 -14.04 -10.25 -2.49
C LEU A 102 -12.72 -9.97 -1.75
N ALA A 103 -12.54 -10.52 -0.56
CA ALA A 103 -11.29 -10.43 0.20
C ALA A 103 -10.13 -11.20 -0.45
N GLY A 104 -10.44 -12.25 -1.23
CA GLY A 104 -9.46 -13.02 -1.99
C GLY A 104 -8.99 -12.35 -3.30
N ILE A 105 -9.66 -11.27 -3.75
CA ILE A 105 -9.25 -10.55 -4.96
C ILE A 105 -7.92 -9.80 -4.69
N PRO A 106 -6.90 -9.96 -5.57
CA PRO A 106 -5.63 -9.25 -5.39
C PRO A 106 -5.82 -7.74 -5.37
N THR A 107 -5.14 -7.05 -4.44
CA THR A 107 -5.23 -5.59 -4.28
C THR A 107 -4.86 -4.82 -5.56
N VAL A 108 -3.96 -5.38 -6.38
CA VAL A 108 -3.58 -4.82 -7.69
C VAL A 108 -4.77 -4.74 -8.65
N VAL A 109 -5.72 -5.69 -8.59
CA VAL A 109 -6.92 -5.67 -9.44
C VAL A 109 -7.81 -4.48 -9.07
N TYR A 110 -8.02 -4.24 -7.78
CA TYR A 110 -8.78 -3.08 -7.30
C TYR A 110 -8.09 -1.76 -7.66
N GLY A 111 -6.76 -1.69 -7.55
CA GLY A 111 -5.98 -0.52 -7.96
C GLY A 111 -6.12 -0.22 -9.46
N TYR A 112 -6.01 -1.25 -10.30
CA TYR A 112 -6.16 -1.12 -11.75
C TYR A 112 -7.59 -0.72 -12.15
N PHE A 113 -8.60 -1.30 -11.49
CA PHE A 113 -10.00 -0.90 -11.68
C PHE A 113 -10.24 0.57 -11.31
N ALA A 114 -9.71 1.03 -10.17
CA ALA A 114 -9.81 2.44 -9.77
C ALA A 114 -9.15 3.38 -10.79
N LEU A 115 -8.01 2.97 -11.35
CA LEU A 115 -7.30 3.76 -12.35
C LEU A 115 -8.06 3.85 -13.69
N LEU A 116 -8.63 2.74 -14.17
CA LEU A 116 -9.29 2.70 -15.47
C LEU A 116 -10.76 3.16 -15.46
N PHE A 117 -11.49 2.86 -14.39
CA PHE A 117 -12.94 3.13 -14.33
C PHE A 117 -13.28 4.32 -13.45
N VAL A 118 -12.71 4.41 -12.25
CA VAL A 118 -13.09 5.46 -11.29
C VAL A 118 -12.43 6.79 -11.64
N THR A 119 -11.14 6.79 -11.98
CA THR A 119 -10.38 8.01 -12.25
C THR A 119 -10.96 8.86 -13.39
N PRO A 120 -11.41 8.31 -14.54
CA PRO A 120 -12.03 9.10 -15.59
C PRO A 120 -13.37 9.76 -15.22
N ILE A 121 -14.08 9.23 -14.22
CA ILE A 121 -15.37 9.78 -13.77
C ILE A 121 -15.16 10.98 -12.84
N LEU A 122 -14.01 11.04 -12.16
CA LEU A 122 -13.67 12.08 -11.19
C LEU A 122 -12.83 13.24 -11.77
N ARG A 123 -12.38 13.12 -13.02
CA ARG A 123 -11.65 14.16 -13.76
C ARG A 123 -12.60 14.99 -14.61
#